data_AF-A0A0F8UVU3-F1
#
_entry.id   AF-A0A0F8UVU3-F1
#
_cell.length_a   1.000
_cell.length_b   1.000
_cell.length_c   1.000
_cell.angle_alpha   90.00
_cell.angle_beta   90.00
_cell.angle_gamma   90.00
#
_symmetry.space_group_name_H-M   'P 1'
#
loop_
_entity.id
_entity.type
_entity.pdbx_description
1 polymer ?
#
loop_
_entity_poly.entity_id
_entity_poly.type
_entity_poly.pdbx_seq_one_letter_code
_entity_poly.pdbx_strand_id
1 'polypeptide(L)'
;PHPIPTTTTTTTDIYNLLPISESLDPTEAQHTSNLEAALTSVLDIGYVQPHLILVQCNLMLCIYRRLRAFNSLIPADLLDRVLALSRRGLRAAADLVAINSPWHQTANVPFQVVCTLLAIDTRASLGMLRDAMRTLHQVAAAYDTEVMREAYTTAYLMVLVHHRRKEEDMRSLRDVLQLGRSPGLPQLPVAVAVAAPVAEPPVTEPALQSDHTLSDYPGFTWLSDILLDIPSLRDFDMDGS
;
A
#
# COMPACT_ATOMS: atom_id res chain seq x y z
N PRO A 1 0.11 35.07 33.62
CA PRO A 1 -0.36 33.68 33.85
C PRO A 1 -0.94 33.10 32.55
N HIS A 2 -0.13 32.32 31.83
CA HIS A 2 -0.56 31.59 30.63
C HIS A 2 -1.34 30.33 31.04
N PRO A 3 -2.44 29.96 30.34
CA PRO A 3 -3.15 28.73 30.63
C PRO A 3 -2.32 27.53 30.15
N ILE A 4 -2.19 26.53 31.03
CA ILE A 4 -1.56 25.24 30.76
C ILE A 4 -2.51 24.44 29.85
N PRO A 5 -2.05 23.89 28.72
CA PRO A 5 -2.90 23.06 27.87
C PRO A 5 -3.21 21.74 28.57
N THR A 6 -4.50 21.44 28.70
CA THR A 6 -5.06 20.22 29.29
C THR A 6 -4.63 18.97 28.53
N THR A 7 -3.69 18.22 29.09
CA THR A 7 -3.13 16.95 28.59
C THR A 7 -4.06 15.74 28.79
N THR A 8 -5.25 15.93 29.36
CA THR A 8 -6.13 14.84 29.80
C THR A 8 -6.94 14.19 28.68
N THR A 9 -7.22 14.88 27.58
CA THR A 9 -8.06 14.33 26.50
C THR A 9 -7.35 13.23 25.71
N THR A 10 -6.06 13.40 25.42
CA THR A 10 -5.29 12.47 24.58
C THR A 10 -5.10 11.10 25.22
N THR A 11 -5.00 11.03 26.56
CA THR A 11 -4.77 9.77 27.27
C THR A 11 -6.03 8.92 27.31
N THR A 12 -7.20 9.51 27.56
CA THR A 12 -8.49 8.80 27.55
C THR A 12 -8.82 8.22 26.17
N ASP A 13 -8.47 8.94 25.10
CA ASP A 13 -8.69 8.49 23.72
C ASP A 13 -7.84 7.27 23.33
N ILE A 14 -6.62 7.15 23.87
CA ILE A 14 -5.75 5.97 23.71
C ILE A 14 -6.30 4.77 24.50
N TYR A 15 -6.84 4.99 25.70
CA TYR A 15 -7.43 3.92 26.50
C TYR A 15 -8.67 3.29 25.84
N ASN A 16 -9.41 4.03 25.01
CA ASN A 16 -10.53 3.47 24.24
C ASN A 16 -10.08 2.47 23.16
N LEU A 17 -8.80 2.45 22.79
CA LEU A 17 -8.24 1.55 21.79
C LEU A 17 -7.66 0.26 22.38
N LEU A 18 -7.47 0.23 23.70
CA LEU A 18 -6.96 -0.93 24.44
C LEU A 18 -7.89 -2.15 24.35
N PRO A 19 -9.22 -2.03 24.56
CA PRO A 19 -10.13 -3.16 24.43
C PRO A 19 -10.14 -3.76 23.02
N ILE A 20 -9.99 -2.91 22.00
CA ILE A 20 -9.92 -3.32 20.59
C ILE A 20 -8.59 -4.01 20.31
N SER A 21 -7.50 -3.53 20.89
CA SER A 21 -6.18 -4.18 20.75
C SER A 21 -6.11 -5.52 21.49
N GLU A 22 -6.73 -5.64 22.66
CA GLU A 22 -6.86 -6.89 23.42
C GLU A 22 -7.74 -7.90 22.67
N SER A 23 -8.87 -7.44 22.11
CA SER A 23 -9.70 -8.26 21.23
C SER A 23 -9.03 -8.56 19.89
N LEU A 24 -7.75 -8.19 19.70
CA LEU A 24 -6.91 -8.56 18.57
C LEU A 24 -5.71 -9.41 19.03
N ASP A 25 -5.75 -10.07 20.18
CA ASP A 25 -4.73 -11.06 20.54
C ASP A 25 -4.72 -12.24 19.53
N PRO A 26 -3.56 -12.58 18.91
CA PRO A 26 -3.46 -13.72 17.97
C PRO A 26 -3.75 -15.09 18.60
N THR A 27 -3.81 -15.17 19.93
CA THR A 27 -4.04 -16.41 20.69
C THR A 27 -5.52 -16.74 20.83
N GLU A 28 -6.42 -15.77 20.64
CA GLU A 28 -7.86 -16.01 20.68
C GLU A 28 -8.37 -16.47 19.30
N ALA A 29 -9.15 -17.55 19.27
CA ALA A 29 -9.82 -18.02 18.07
C ALA A 29 -10.94 -17.04 17.67
N GLN A 30 -10.58 -15.99 16.93
CA GLN A 30 -11.51 -14.95 16.52
C GLN A 30 -12.33 -15.41 15.31
N HIS A 31 -13.64 -15.50 15.49
CA HIS A 31 -14.57 -15.72 14.39
C HIS A 31 -14.58 -14.50 13.45
N THR A 32 -14.68 -14.73 12.13
CA THR A 32 -14.70 -13.67 11.10
C THR A 32 -15.77 -12.61 11.36
N SER A 33 -16.93 -13.00 11.88
CA SER A 33 -18.01 -12.08 12.29
C SER A 33 -17.58 -11.09 13.37
N ASN A 34 -16.74 -11.51 14.31
CA ASN A 34 -16.25 -10.65 15.39
C ASN A 34 -15.24 -9.63 14.84
N LEU A 35 -14.42 -10.05 13.87
CA LEU A 35 -13.49 -9.17 13.17
C LEU A 35 -14.21 -8.13 12.30
N GLU A 36 -15.31 -8.49 11.63
CA GLU A 36 -16.13 -7.53 10.87
C GLU A 36 -16.81 -6.51 11.79
N ALA A 37 -17.34 -6.95 12.94
CA ALA A 37 -17.89 -6.06 13.96
C ALA A 37 -16.81 -5.13 14.55
N ALA A 38 -15.61 -5.65 14.82
CA ALA A 38 -14.48 -4.86 15.28
C ALA A 38 -14.02 -3.85 14.22
N LEU A 39 -13.96 -4.26 12.94
CA LEU A 39 -13.63 -3.37 11.83
C LEU A 39 -14.63 -2.22 11.73
N THR A 40 -15.92 -2.52 11.80
CA THR A 40 -17.00 -1.52 11.80
C THR A 40 -16.84 -0.56 12.97
N SER A 41 -16.63 -1.08 14.18
CA SER A 41 -16.43 -0.26 15.38
C SER A 41 -15.23 0.68 15.24
N VAL A 42 -14.10 0.21 14.71
CA VAL A 42 -12.91 1.05 14.46
C VAL A 42 -13.21 2.13 13.43
N LEU A 43 -13.95 1.80 12.37
CA LEU A 43 -14.29 2.74 11.30
C LEU A 43 -15.33 3.79 11.71
N ASP A 44 -16.11 3.55 12.77
CA ASP A 44 -17.08 4.51 13.33
C ASP A 44 -16.41 5.60 14.20
N ILE A 45 -15.16 5.37 14.64
CA ILE A 45 -14.46 6.35 15.49
C ILE A 45 -14.03 7.58 14.67
N GLY A 46 -14.38 8.76 15.17
CA GLY A 46 -14.14 10.05 14.50
C GLY A 46 -12.94 10.84 15.05
N TYR A 47 -11.73 10.27 15.08
CA TYR A 47 -10.57 11.01 15.59
C TYR A 47 -10.16 12.21 14.72
N VAL A 48 -9.70 13.28 15.36
CA VAL A 48 -9.25 14.52 14.69
C VAL A 48 -7.73 14.66 14.74
N GLN A 49 -7.11 14.21 15.83
CA GLN A 49 -5.68 14.37 16.05
C GLN A 49 -4.88 13.40 15.15
N PRO A 50 -3.85 13.88 14.43
CA PRO A 50 -3.10 13.06 13.47
C PRO A 50 -2.54 11.75 14.04
N HIS A 51 -2.00 11.77 15.26
CA HIS A 51 -1.47 10.57 15.91
C HIS A 51 -2.58 9.53 16.21
N LEU A 52 -3.77 9.96 16.65
CA LEU A 52 -4.90 9.04 16.88
C LEU A 52 -5.45 8.47 15.57
N ILE A 53 -5.47 9.27 14.50
CA ILE A 53 -5.84 8.80 13.16
C ILE A 53 -4.87 7.72 12.69
N LEU A 54 -3.56 7.87 12.93
CA LEU A 54 -2.58 6.82 12.58
C LEU A 54 -2.81 5.54 13.38
N VAL A 55 -3.09 5.64 14.68
CA VAL A 55 -3.37 4.45 15.51
C VAL A 55 -4.64 3.75 15.02
N GLN A 56 -5.70 4.51 14.76
CA GLN A 56 -6.95 4.01 14.19
C GLN A 56 -6.72 3.32 12.83
N CYS A 57 -5.92 3.94 11.96
CA CYS A 57 -5.57 3.37 10.66
C CYS A 57 -4.79 2.07 10.81
N ASN A 58 -3.82 1.99 11.73
CA ASN A 58 -3.05 0.78 12.00
C ASN A 58 -3.96 -0.36 12.52
N LEU A 59 -4.88 -0.08 13.44
CA LEU A 59 -5.85 -1.07 13.93
C LEU A 59 -6.73 -1.59 12.79
N MET A 60 -7.27 -0.68 11.98
CA MET A 60 -8.06 -1.04 10.80
C MET A 60 -7.26 -1.93 9.83
N LEU A 61 -6.01 -1.58 9.51
CA LEU A 61 -5.17 -2.36 8.61
C LEU A 61 -4.82 -3.75 9.19
N CYS A 62 -4.60 -3.84 10.49
CA CYS A 62 -4.43 -5.11 11.20
C CYS A 62 -5.67 -6.01 11.08
N ILE A 63 -6.86 -5.48 11.36
CA ILE A 63 -8.13 -6.21 11.27
C ILE A 63 -8.37 -6.65 9.82
N TYR A 64 -8.19 -5.76 8.85
CA TYR A 64 -8.34 -6.05 7.43
C TYR A 64 -7.44 -7.20 6.97
N ARG A 65 -6.15 -7.18 7.35
CA ARG A 65 -5.21 -8.26 7.01
C ARG A 65 -5.64 -9.61 7.58
N ARG A 66 -6.17 -9.63 8.80
CA ARG A 66 -6.71 -10.86 9.42
C ARG A 66 -7.93 -11.37 8.69
N LEU A 67 -8.90 -10.51 8.39
CA LEU A 67 -10.07 -10.88 7.60
C LEU A 67 -9.69 -11.50 6.25
N ARG A 68 -8.69 -10.92 5.57
CA ARG A 68 -8.16 -11.45 4.32
C ARG A 68 -7.46 -12.80 4.50
N ALA A 69 -6.73 -13.00 5.59
CA ALA A 69 -6.10 -14.29 5.90
C ALA A 69 -7.12 -15.41 6.14
N PHE A 70 -8.31 -15.08 6.64
CA PHE A 70 -9.44 -16.01 6.76
C PHE A 70 -10.25 -16.18 5.47
N ASN A 71 -9.83 -15.58 4.34
CA ASN A 71 -10.57 -15.53 3.08
C ASN A 71 -12.01 -14.99 3.24
N SER A 72 -12.25 -14.07 4.19
CA SER A 72 -13.57 -13.46 4.37
C SER A 72 -13.89 -12.50 3.22
N LEU A 73 -15.12 -12.57 2.72
CA LEU A 73 -15.65 -11.61 1.75
C LEU A 73 -16.04 -10.33 2.48
N ILE A 74 -15.24 -9.29 2.33
CA ILE A 74 -15.51 -7.99 2.94
C ILE A 74 -16.57 -7.25 2.10
N PRO A 75 -17.67 -6.76 2.72
CA PRO A 75 -18.68 -5.97 2.03
C PRO A 75 -18.09 -4.73 1.35
N ALA A 76 -18.61 -4.37 0.16
CA ALA A 76 -18.07 -3.27 -0.63
C ALA A 76 -18.15 -1.91 0.07
N ASP A 77 -19.22 -1.66 0.83
CA ASP A 77 -19.38 -0.47 1.66
C ASP A 77 -18.33 -0.39 2.77
N LEU A 78 -17.99 -1.52 3.39
CA LEU A 78 -16.95 -1.60 4.41
C LEU A 78 -15.57 -1.35 3.80
N LEU A 79 -15.34 -1.86 2.58
CA LEU A 79 -14.12 -1.61 1.83
C LEU A 79 -13.95 -0.13 1.44
N ASP A 80 -15.01 0.54 1.01
CA ASP A 80 -14.98 1.98 0.72
C ASP A 80 -14.62 2.80 1.98
N ARG A 81 -15.15 2.40 3.14
CA ARG A 81 -14.80 3.00 4.44
C ARG A 81 -13.34 2.74 4.82
N VAL A 82 -12.81 1.54 4.56
CA VAL A 82 -11.38 1.21 4.72
C VAL A 82 -10.50 2.11 3.86
N LEU A 83 -10.88 2.33 2.60
CA LEU A 83 -10.16 3.24 1.70
C LEU A 83 -10.24 4.70 2.18
N ALA A 84 -11.40 5.13 2.68
CA ALA A 84 -11.58 6.47 3.24
C ALA A 84 -10.68 6.71 4.46
N LEU A 85 -10.63 5.76 5.41
CA LEU A 85 -9.74 5.86 6.57
C LEU A 85 -8.26 5.78 6.17
N SER A 86 -7.90 4.92 5.20
CA SER A 86 -6.53 4.86 4.66
C SER A 86 -6.09 6.22 4.10
N ARG A 87 -6.97 6.92 3.36
CA ARG A 87 -6.68 8.26 2.84
C ARG A 87 -6.47 9.28 3.97
N ARG A 88 -7.25 9.20 5.04
CA ARG A 88 -7.07 10.03 6.24
C ARG A 88 -5.75 9.71 6.94
N GLY A 89 -5.38 8.44 7.05
CA GLY A 89 -4.10 7.98 7.60
C GLY A 89 -2.90 8.52 6.82
N LEU A 90 -2.94 8.48 5.49
CA LEU A 90 -1.89 9.06 4.64
C LEU A 90 -1.73 10.56 4.87
N ARG A 91 -2.84 11.31 4.93
CA ARG A 91 -2.81 12.75 5.22
C ARG A 91 -2.23 13.03 6.61
N ALA A 92 -2.69 12.30 7.63
CA ALA A 92 -2.18 12.44 8.99
C ALA A 92 -0.67 12.14 9.08
N ALA A 93 -0.16 11.16 8.33
CA ALA A 93 1.28 10.88 8.25
C ALA A 93 2.04 12.05 7.61
N ALA A 94 1.53 12.60 6.51
CA ALA A 94 2.13 13.77 5.86
C ALA A 94 2.13 15.01 6.78
N ASP A 95 1.04 15.25 7.51
CA ASP A 95 0.92 16.35 8.46
C ASP A 95 1.95 16.22 9.60
N LEU A 96 2.16 15.00 10.13
CA LEU A 96 3.15 14.73 11.17
C LEU A 96 4.59 14.92 10.69
N VAL A 97 4.88 14.54 9.44
CA VAL A 97 6.17 14.83 8.80
C VAL A 97 6.38 16.34 8.66
N ALA A 98 5.36 17.08 8.21
CA ALA A 98 5.48 18.53 7.99
C ALA A 98 5.81 19.31 9.27
N ILE A 99 5.35 18.83 10.43
CA ILE A 99 5.66 19.44 11.73
C ILE A 99 6.89 18.83 12.42
N ASN A 100 7.67 17.98 11.73
CA ASN A 100 8.83 17.27 12.27
C ASN A 100 8.53 16.53 13.59
N SER A 101 7.35 15.93 13.71
CA SER A 101 6.99 15.17 14.90
C SER A 101 7.41 13.70 14.72
N PRO A 102 8.48 13.23 15.41
CA PRO A 102 8.92 11.84 15.29
C PRO A 102 7.88 10.92 15.92
N TRP A 103 7.09 10.25 15.10
CA TRP A 103 6.12 9.25 15.54
C TRP A 103 6.33 7.96 14.78
N HIS A 104 6.59 6.86 15.50
CA HIS A 104 6.95 5.56 14.92
C HIS A 104 5.95 5.04 13.87
N GLN A 105 4.66 5.39 13.98
CA GLN A 105 3.65 4.95 13.00
C GLN A 105 3.67 5.73 11.67
N THR A 106 4.40 6.85 11.60
CA THR A 106 4.45 7.73 10.42
C THR A 106 5.04 7.02 9.20
N ALA A 107 6.01 6.12 9.42
CA ALA A 107 6.58 5.26 8.38
C ALA A 107 5.75 3.99 8.12
N ASN A 108 5.20 3.42 9.20
CA ASN A 108 4.52 2.13 9.15
C ASN A 108 3.19 2.20 8.38
N VAL A 109 2.36 3.20 8.66
CA VAL A 109 1.02 3.32 8.06
C VAL A 109 1.08 3.49 6.54
N PRO A 110 1.89 4.41 5.95
CA PRO A 110 1.95 4.55 4.49
C PRO A 110 2.40 3.27 3.77
N PHE A 111 3.40 2.56 4.31
CA PHE A 111 3.84 1.29 3.73
C PHE A 111 2.74 0.24 3.79
N GLN A 112 2.10 0.06 4.95
CA GLN A 112 0.98 -0.89 5.08
C GLN A 112 -0.20 -0.52 4.18
N VAL A 113 -0.51 0.78 4.02
CA VAL A 113 -1.56 1.23 3.09
C VAL A 113 -1.21 0.83 1.66
N VAL A 114 0.04 1.02 1.19
CA VAL A 114 0.45 0.56 -0.15
C VAL A 114 0.21 -0.95 -0.31
N CYS A 115 0.68 -1.76 0.64
CA CYS A 115 0.48 -3.20 0.63
C CYS A 115 -1.00 -3.59 0.59
N THR A 116 -1.84 -2.92 1.39
CA THR A 116 -3.28 -3.15 1.43
C THR A 116 -3.97 -2.74 0.13
N LEU A 117 -3.60 -1.61 -0.48
CA LEU A 117 -4.18 -1.17 -1.76
C LEU A 117 -3.90 -2.17 -2.89
N LEU A 118 -2.67 -2.69 -2.94
CA LEU A 118 -2.26 -3.74 -3.87
C LEU A 118 -2.99 -5.06 -3.60
N ALA A 119 -3.25 -5.39 -2.33
CA ALA A 119 -4.00 -6.58 -1.95
C ALA A 119 -5.51 -6.48 -2.27
N ILE A 120 -6.09 -5.27 -2.22
CA ILE A 120 -7.48 -5.00 -2.60
C ILE A 120 -7.66 -5.10 -4.12
N ASP A 121 -6.70 -4.58 -4.88
CA ASP A 121 -6.64 -4.62 -6.34
C ASP A 121 -7.90 -4.19 -7.10
N THR A 122 -8.63 -3.20 -6.58
CA THR A 122 -9.78 -2.58 -7.26
C THR A 122 -9.37 -1.28 -7.94
N ARG A 123 -10.20 -0.79 -8.88
CA ARG A 123 -9.96 0.51 -9.52
C ARG A 123 -9.84 1.65 -8.49
N ALA A 124 -10.65 1.61 -7.43
CA ALA A 124 -10.61 2.61 -6.37
C ALA A 124 -9.29 2.54 -5.57
N SER A 125 -8.82 1.33 -5.22
CA SER A 125 -7.56 1.17 -4.49
C SER A 125 -6.33 1.54 -5.32
N LEU A 126 -6.30 1.13 -6.60
CA LEU A 126 -5.23 1.49 -7.53
C LEU A 126 -5.19 3.00 -7.82
N GLY A 127 -6.35 3.65 -7.88
CA GLY A 127 -6.43 5.11 -8.00
C GLY A 127 -5.83 5.87 -6.81
N MET A 128 -5.71 5.23 -5.64
CA MET A 128 -5.07 5.80 -4.44
C MET A 128 -3.57 5.53 -4.35
N LEU A 129 -3.05 4.58 -5.12
CA LEU A 129 -1.68 4.08 -4.98
C LEU A 129 -0.63 5.17 -5.21
N ARG A 130 -0.89 6.09 -6.16
CA ARG A 130 -0.01 7.25 -6.41
C ARG A 130 0.15 8.13 -5.17
N ASP A 131 -0.95 8.46 -4.50
CA ASP A 131 -0.91 9.31 -3.31
C ASP A 131 -0.24 8.58 -2.12
N ALA A 132 -0.46 7.27 -2.00
CA ALA A 132 0.19 6.44 -1.00
C ALA A 132 1.71 6.38 -1.20
N MET A 133 2.18 6.13 -2.42
CA MET A 133 3.61 6.12 -2.76
C MET A 133 4.26 7.48 -2.55
N ARG A 134 3.58 8.58 -2.92
CA ARG A 134 4.08 9.94 -2.66
C ARG A 134 4.25 10.19 -1.16
N THR A 135 3.26 9.81 -0.35
CA THR A 135 3.31 9.98 1.11
C THR A 135 4.45 9.15 1.70
N LEU A 136 4.61 7.89 1.26
CA LEU A 136 5.70 7.02 1.71
C LEU A 136 7.07 7.63 1.37
N HIS A 137 7.23 8.20 0.17
CA HIS A 137 8.45 8.89 -0.24
C HIS A 137 8.75 10.12 0.63
N GLN A 138 7.74 10.95 0.92
CA GLN A 138 7.89 12.12 1.80
C GLN A 138 8.36 11.73 3.20
N VAL A 139 7.78 10.66 3.75
CA VAL A 139 8.20 10.11 5.04
C VAL A 139 9.63 9.58 4.95
N ALA A 140 9.99 8.90 3.86
CA ALA A 140 11.34 8.38 3.66
C ALA A 140 12.39 9.49 3.60
N ALA A 141 12.10 10.57 2.86
CA ALA A 141 12.98 11.72 2.77
C ALA A 141 13.12 12.48 4.11
N ALA A 142 12.08 12.49 4.95
CA ALA A 142 12.10 13.21 6.22
C ALA A 142 12.89 12.51 7.32
N TYR A 143 12.84 11.17 7.38
CA TYR A 143 13.57 10.39 8.39
C TYR A 143 14.95 9.93 7.90
N ASP A 144 15.15 9.80 6.58
CA ASP A 144 16.39 9.41 5.90
C ASP A 144 17.19 8.29 6.58
N THR A 145 16.49 7.19 6.93
CA THR A 145 17.12 5.98 7.46
C THR A 145 17.20 4.91 6.37
N GLU A 146 18.21 4.05 6.46
CA GLU A 146 18.38 2.90 5.55
C GLU A 146 17.11 2.05 5.47
N VAL A 147 16.53 1.71 6.63
CA VAL A 147 15.27 0.96 6.74
C VAL A 147 14.13 1.63 5.96
N MET A 148 14.05 2.96 5.97
CA MET A 148 12.97 3.67 5.31
C MET A 148 13.17 3.79 3.79
N ARG A 149 14.43 3.91 3.34
CA ARG A 149 14.76 3.79 1.91
C ARG A 149 14.44 2.39 1.39
N GLU A 150 14.81 1.35 2.13
CA GLU A 150 14.48 -0.04 1.80
C GLU A 150 12.97 -0.28 1.73
N ALA A 151 12.21 0.25 2.70
CA ALA A 151 10.75 0.14 2.70
C ALA A 151 10.14 0.80 1.46
N TYR A 152 10.63 1.98 1.06
CA TYR A 152 10.19 2.65 -0.16
C TYR A 152 10.54 1.86 -1.42
N THR A 153 11.79 1.38 -1.54
CA THR A 153 12.23 0.54 -2.66
C THR A 153 11.41 -0.74 -2.77
N THR A 154 11.17 -1.40 -1.64
CA THR A 154 10.33 -2.61 -1.58
C THR A 154 8.91 -2.32 -2.08
N ALA A 155 8.29 -1.25 -1.59
CA ALA A 155 6.96 -0.84 -2.04
C ALA A 155 6.91 -0.55 -3.54
N TYR A 156 7.92 0.15 -4.07
CA TYR A 156 8.05 0.42 -5.50
C TYR A 156 8.13 -0.87 -6.33
N LEU A 157 8.96 -1.82 -5.92
CA LEU A 157 9.08 -3.13 -6.60
C LEU A 157 7.76 -3.91 -6.57
N MET A 158 7.02 -3.88 -5.46
CA MET A 158 5.69 -4.51 -5.39
C MET A 158 4.73 -3.90 -6.41
N VAL A 159 4.71 -2.57 -6.55
CA VAL A 159 3.88 -1.89 -7.56
C VAL A 159 4.28 -2.31 -8.97
N LEU A 160 5.59 -2.39 -9.25
CA LEU A 160 6.11 -2.82 -10.55
C LEU A 160 5.68 -4.25 -10.89
N VAL A 161 5.82 -5.18 -9.95
CA VAL A 161 5.39 -6.58 -10.14
C VAL A 161 3.88 -6.66 -10.40
N HIS A 162 3.07 -5.92 -9.63
CA HIS A 162 1.63 -5.85 -9.86
C HIS A 162 1.26 -5.30 -11.23
N HIS A 163 1.97 -4.26 -11.70
CA HIS A 163 1.78 -3.71 -13.03
C HIS A 163 2.09 -4.74 -14.13
N ARG A 164 3.22 -5.46 -14.01
CA ARG A 164 3.63 -6.48 -15.00
C ARG A 164 2.62 -7.63 -15.09
N ARG A 165 2.11 -8.12 -13.95
CA ARG A 165 1.06 -9.14 -13.93
C ARG A 165 -0.19 -8.69 -14.68
N LYS A 166 -0.66 -7.46 -14.44
CA LYS A 166 -1.83 -6.90 -15.16
C LYS A 166 -1.59 -6.78 -16.67
N GLU A 167 -0.39 -6.34 -17.07
CA GLU A 167 -0.02 -6.26 -18.50
C GLU A 167 0.02 -7.65 -19.17
N GLU A 168 0.50 -8.68 -18.48
CA GLU A 168 0.51 -10.06 -18.95
C GLU A 168 -0.91 -10.64 -19.08
N ASP A 169 -1.78 -10.39 -18.10
CA ASP A 169 -3.20 -10.76 -18.16
C ASP A 169 -3.90 -10.07 -19.35
N MET A 170 -3.66 -8.77 -19.52
CA MET A 170 -4.19 -7.99 -20.63
C MET A 170 -3.68 -8.49 -21.99
N ARG A 171 -2.41 -8.89 -22.08
CA ARG A 171 -1.83 -9.49 -23.29
C ARG A 171 -2.51 -10.81 -23.63
N SER A 172 -2.69 -11.68 -22.64
CA SER A 172 -3.39 -12.96 -22.80
C SER A 172 -4.83 -12.79 -23.27
N LEU A 173 -5.57 -11.83 -22.69
CA LEU A 173 -6.93 -11.51 -23.13
C LEU A 173 -6.96 -10.98 -24.58
N ARG A 174 -5.99 -10.14 -24.95
CA ARG A 174 -5.87 -9.59 -26.30
C ARG A 174 -5.64 -10.69 -27.34
N ASP A 175 -4.83 -11.71 -27.02
CA ASP A 175 -4.55 -12.82 -27.92
C ASP A 175 -5.83 -13.65 -28.20
N VAL A 176 -6.66 -13.87 -27.18
CA VAL A 176 -7.99 -14.52 -27.33
C VAL A 176 -8.91 -13.71 -28.23
N LEU A 177 -8.97 -12.39 -28.05
CA LEU A 177 -9.79 -11.51 -28.89
C LEU A 177 -9.32 -11.52 -30.36
N GLN A 178 -8.02 -11.68 -30.60
CA GLN A 178 -7.46 -11.81 -31.95
C GLN A 178 -7.81 -13.15 -32.59
N LEU A 179 -7.79 -14.26 -31.84
CA LEU A 179 -8.25 -15.58 -32.31
C LEU A 179 -9.75 -15.58 -32.65
N GLY A 180 -10.57 -14.88 -31.85
CA GLY A 180 -12.01 -14.72 -32.06
C GLY A 180 -12.37 -13.85 -33.26
N ARG A 181 -11.40 -13.16 -33.89
CA ARG A 181 -11.58 -12.37 -35.11
C ARG A 181 -11.64 -13.28 -36.34
N SER A 182 -12.56 -14.25 -36.31
CA SER A 182 -13.01 -14.95 -37.51
C SER A 182 -13.82 -14.00 -38.40
N PRO A 183 -13.69 -14.05 -39.73
CA PRO A 183 -14.44 -13.19 -40.65
C PRO A 183 -15.92 -13.57 -40.63
N GLY A 184 -16.69 -13.04 -39.68
CA GLY A 184 -18.12 -13.33 -39.56
C GLY A 184 -18.85 -12.75 -38.35
N LEU A 185 -18.16 -12.26 -37.32
CA LEU A 185 -18.81 -11.57 -36.20
C LEU A 185 -19.18 -10.12 -36.60
N PRO A 186 -20.42 -9.67 -36.32
CA PRO A 186 -20.79 -8.27 -36.54
C PRO A 186 -19.83 -7.37 -35.74
N GLN A 187 -19.13 -6.51 -36.45
CA GLN A 187 -18.18 -5.57 -35.86
C GLN A 187 -18.94 -4.63 -34.92
N LEU A 188 -18.81 -4.82 -33.61
CA LEU A 188 -19.11 -3.77 -32.66
C LEU A 188 -18.11 -2.63 -32.91
N PRO A 189 -18.55 -1.38 -33.08
CA PRO A 189 -17.65 -0.26 -33.36
C PRO A 189 -16.85 0.09 -32.09
N VAL A 190 -15.77 -0.64 -31.83
CA VAL A 190 -14.79 -0.28 -30.81
C VAL A 190 -13.75 0.61 -31.47
N ALA A 191 -14.13 1.87 -31.67
CA ALA A 191 -13.17 2.96 -31.88
C ALA A 191 -12.55 3.31 -30.52
N VAL A 192 -11.72 2.42 -29.99
CA VAL A 192 -10.73 2.81 -28.96
C VAL A 192 -9.43 2.94 -29.71
N ALA A 193 -9.10 4.18 -30.07
CA ALA A 193 -7.82 4.55 -30.60
C ALA A 193 -6.74 4.18 -29.58
N VAL A 194 -6.13 3.01 -29.74
CA VAL A 194 -4.85 2.71 -29.11
C VAL A 194 -3.81 3.48 -29.91
N ALA A 195 -3.57 4.73 -29.48
CA ALA A 195 -2.44 5.49 -29.96
C ALA A 195 -1.16 4.69 -29.67
N ALA A 196 -0.36 4.47 -30.71
CA ALA A 196 0.95 3.83 -30.62
C ALA A 196 1.86 4.59 -29.64
N PRO A 197 2.82 3.92 -28.98
CA PRO A 197 3.75 4.60 -28.10
C PRO A 197 4.69 5.49 -28.93
N VAL A 198 4.67 6.79 -28.61
CA VAL A 198 5.67 7.75 -29.06
C VAL A 198 6.95 7.48 -28.28
N ALA A 199 8.06 7.31 -29.00
CA ALA A 199 9.39 7.16 -28.42
C ALA A 199 9.82 8.49 -27.76
N GLU A 200 10.21 8.45 -26.48
CA GLU A 200 10.89 9.55 -25.79
C GLU A 200 12.42 9.31 -25.73
N PRO A 201 13.25 10.37 -25.78
CA PRO A 201 14.71 10.30 -25.82
C PRO A 201 15.33 10.13 -24.42
N PRO A 202 16.62 9.73 -24.30
CA PRO A 202 17.22 9.39 -23.02
C PRO A 202 17.58 10.64 -22.21
N VAL A 203 17.28 10.61 -20.92
CA VAL A 203 17.72 11.58 -19.93
C VAL A 203 18.88 10.95 -19.14
N THR A 204 20.02 11.64 -19.09
CA THR A 204 21.22 11.25 -18.34
C THR A 204 21.24 11.94 -16.98
N GLU A 205 21.38 11.19 -15.89
CA GLU A 205 21.64 11.71 -14.53
C GLU A 205 22.61 10.78 -13.76
N PRO A 206 23.36 11.30 -12.76
CA PRO A 206 24.72 10.85 -12.44
C PRO A 206 24.83 9.78 -11.36
N ALA A 207 25.95 9.04 -11.42
CA ALA A 207 26.32 7.92 -10.57
C ALA A 207 26.76 8.30 -9.15
N LEU A 208 26.29 7.51 -8.17
CA LEU A 208 26.89 7.35 -6.84
C LEU A 208 26.90 5.86 -6.49
N GLN A 209 28.09 5.29 -6.43
CA GLN A 209 28.38 3.89 -6.10
C GLN A 209 28.27 3.62 -4.59
N SER A 210 27.67 2.47 -4.24
CA SER A 210 27.96 1.78 -2.98
C SER A 210 27.58 0.30 -3.12
N ASP A 211 28.59 -0.57 -3.07
CA ASP A 211 28.50 -2.03 -3.04
C ASP A 211 27.80 -2.50 -1.76
N HIS A 212 26.66 -3.21 -1.84
CA HIS A 212 26.27 -4.26 -0.90
C HIS A 212 25.20 -5.19 -1.52
N THR A 213 25.53 -6.47 -1.65
CA THR A 213 24.68 -7.53 -2.20
C THR A 213 23.51 -7.86 -1.28
N LEU A 214 22.30 -7.62 -1.78
CA LEU A 214 20.97 -7.78 -1.15
C LEU A 214 20.56 -9.25 -0.84
N SER A 215 21.35 -10.23 -1.25
CA SER A 215 20.96 -11.65 -1.25
C SER A 215 21.06 -12.36 0.09
N ASP A 216 21.72 -11.79 1.11
CA ASP A 216 22.04 -12.51 2.35
C ASP A 216 21.15 -12.14 3.56
N TYR A 217 20.12 -11.31 3.40
CA TYR A 217 19.25 -10.91 4.52
C TYR A 217 18.12 -11.92 4.79
N PRO A 218 18.00 -12.47 6.02
CA PRO A 218 16.92 -13.38 6.38
C PRO A 218 15.60 -12.60 6.51
N GLY A 219 14.80 -12.61 5.45
CA GLY A 219 13.52 -11.88 5.34
C GLY A 219 13.10 -11.58 3.90
N PHE A 220 14.03 -11.71 2.94
CA PHE A 220 13.83 -11.38 1.53
C PHE A 220 13.90 -12.59 0.58
N THR A 221 13.78 -13.82 1.08
CA THR A 221 13.71 -15.04 0.26
C THR A 221 12.57 -15.04 -0.76
N TRP A 222 11.48 -14.31 -0.49
CA TRP A 222 10.38 -14.12 -1.44
C TRP A 222 10.73 -13.21 -2.63
N LEU A 223 11.71 -12.29 -2.50
CA LEU A 223 12.16 -11.45 -3.61
C LEU A 223 12.98 -12.26 -4.61
N SER A 224 13.80 -13.19 -4.13
CA SER A 224 14.50 -14.15 -4.99
C SER A 224 13.52 -14.98 -5.80
N ASP A 225 12.45 -15.52 -5.18
CA ASP A 225 11.44 -16.30 -5.91
C ASP A 225 10.71 -15.46 -6.98
N ILE A 226 10.48 -14.17 -6.74
CA ILE A 226 9.90 -13.26 -7.74
C ILE A 226 10.87 -12.93 -8.89
N LEU A 227 12.16 -12.81 -8.59
CA LEU A 227 13.21 -12.62 -9.61
C LEU A 227 13.43 -13.90 -10.44
N LEU A 228 13.13 -15.07 -9.88
CA LEU A 228 13.12 -16.36 -10.57
C LEU A 228 11.91 -16.49 -11.50
N ASP A 229 10.73 -16.01 -11.09
CA ASP A 229 9.48 -16.07 -11.88
C ASP A 229 9.45 -15.10 -13.07
N ILE A 230 10.31 -14.07 -13.08
CA ILE A 230 10.39 -13.09 -14.16
C ILE A 230 11.84 -13.02 -14.65
N PRO A 231 12.25 -13.88 -15.62
CA PRO A 231 13.64 -13.93 -16.09
C PRO A 231 14.13 -12.62 -16.72
N SER A 232 13.22 -11.73 -17.11
CA SER A 232 13.53 -10.38 -17.61
C SER A 232 13.86 -9.34 -16.52
N LEU A 233 13.93 -9.74 -15.24
CA LEU A 233 14.49 -8.95 -14.15
C LEU A 233 15.93 -9.36 -13.80
N ARG A 234 16.44 -10.46 -14.37
CA ARG A 234 17.85 -10.86 -14.23
C ARG A 234 18.79 -10.03 -15.10
N ASP A 235 18.27 -9.41 -16.14
CA ASP A 235 19.02 -8.58 -17.09
C ASP A 235 19.07 -7.09 -16.68
N PHE A 236 18.61 -6.74 -15.46
CA PHE A 236 19.03 -5.48 -14.86
C PHE A 236 20.47 -5.64 -14.40
N ASP A 237 21.37 -5.58 -15.38
CA ASP A 237 22.77 -5.31 -15.17
C ASP A 237 22.84 -3.91 -14.53
N MET A 238 23.25 -3.87 -13.27
CA MET A 238 23.55 -2.63 -12.54
C MET A 238 24.95 -2.12 -12.93
N ASP A 239 25.41 -2.45 -14.14
CA ASP A 239 26.69 -2.03 -14.69
C ASP A 239 26.49 -1.31 -16.02
N GLY A 240 27.15 -0.15 -16.14
CA GLY A 240 27.65 0.33 -17.42
C GLY A 240 26.92 1.50 -18.07
N SER A 241 27.12 2.71 -17.55
CA SER A 241 28.01 3.73 -18.18
C SER A 241 27.87 5.08 -17.49
#